data_AF-A0A6G2DAV1-F1
#
_entry.id   AF-A0A6G2DAV1-F1
#
_cell.length_a   1.000
_cell.length_b   1.000
_cell.length_c   1.000
_cell.angle_alpha   90.00
_cell.angle_beta   90.00
_cell.angle_gamma   90.00
#
_symmetry.space_group_name_H-M   'P 1'
#
loop_
_entity.id
_entity.type
_entity.pdbx_description
1 polymer ?
#
loop_
_entity_poly.entity_id
_entity_poly.type
_entity_poly.pdbx_seq_one_letter_code
_entity_poly.pdbx_strand_id
1 'polypeptide(L)' 'MTKALISIDYTEDFVADSGKLTAGAPAQAISDAISKVTRLAFERGDY' A
#
# COMPACT_ATOMS: atom_id res chain seq x y z
N MET A 1 -11.56 11.18 17.70
CA MET A 1 -11.62 11.33 16.24
C MET A 1 -11.46 9.94 15.65
N THR A 2 -12.47 9.46 14.93
CA THR A 2 -12.40 8.17 14.21
C THR A 2 -11.41 8.30 13.06
N LYS A 3 -10.68 7.22 12.78
CA LYS A 3 -9.69 7.16 11.69
C LYS A 3 -10.08 6.04 10.73
N ALA A 4 -9.63 6.20 9.49
CA ALA A 4 -9.71 5.17 8.46
C ALA A 4 -8.41 5.21 7.65
N LEU A 5 -8.01 4.06 7.11
CA LEU A 5 -6.91 3.95 6.15
C LEU A 5 -7.47 3.74 4.74
N ILE A 6 -6.99 4.52 3.77
CA ILE A 6 -7.28 4.30 2.36
C ILE A 6 -6.01 3.78 1.68
N SER A 7 -6.07 2.55 1.15
CA SER A 7 -5.04 1.99 0.29
C SER A 7 -5.37 2.30 -1.16
N ILE A 8 -4.55 3.10 -1.82
CA ILE A 8 -4.82 3.60 -3.18
C ILE A 8 -3.90 2.88 -4.16
N ASP A 9 -4.50 2.12 -5.07
CA ASP A 9 -3.89 1.56 -6.29
C ASP A 9 -2.50 0.90 -6.12
N TYR A 10 -2.25 0.27 -4.97
CA TYR A 10 -1.02 -0.49 -4.73
C TYR A 10 -1.12 -1.91 -5.30
N THR A 11 -1.23 -2.00 -6.63
CA THR A 11 -1.43 -3.24 -7.40
C THR A 11 -0.16 -3.67 -8.15
N GLU A 12 -0.14 -4.88 -8.70
CA GLU A 12 0.99 -5.38 -9.49
C GLU A 12 1.28 -4.48 -10.70
N ASP A 13 0.25 -4.06 -11.44
CA ASP A 13 0.38 -3.22 -12.63
C ASP A 13 1.06 -1.87 -12.36
N PHE A 14 0.97 -1.36 -11.12
CA PHE A 14 1.58 -0.09 -10.69
C PHE A 14 2.90 -0.26 -9.94
N VAL A 15 3.26 -1.46 -9.47
CA VAL A 15 4.39 -1.67 -8.54
C VAL A 15 5.46 -2.60 -9.10
N ALA A 16 5.08 -3.73 -9.70
CA ALA A 16 6.04 -4.73 -10.13
C ALA A 16 6.84 -4.26 -11.35
N ASP A 17 8.05 -4.77 -11.54
CA ASP A 17 8.88 -4.43 -12.70
C ASP A 17 8.20 -4.78 -14.04
N SER A 18 7.35 -5.81 -14.02
CA SER A 18 6.52 -6.25 -15.16
C SER A 18 5.22 -5.48 -15.34
N GLY A 19 4.88 -4.57 -14.42
CA GLY A 19 3.59 -3.89 -14.40
C GLY A 19 3.40 -3.00 -15.63
N LYS A 20 2.19 -3.00 -16.20
CA LYS A 20 1.90 -2.27 -17.45
C LYS A 20 1.99 -0.75 -17.32
N LEU A 21 1.86 -0.23 -16.10
CA LEU A 21 1.94 1.19 -15.78
C LEU A 21 2.80 1.41 -14.53
N THR A 22 3.90 0.67 -14.44
CA THR A 22 4.68 0.55 -13.22
C THR A 22 5.41 1.84 -12.83
N ALA A 23 5.40 2.13 -11.53
CA ALA A 23 6.28 3.10 -10.88
C ALA A 23 7.60 2.46 -10.41
N GLY A 24 7.75 1.13 -10.49
CA GLY A 24 8.98 0.38 -10.25
C GLY A 24 9.57 0.54 -8.84
N ALA A 25 10.90 0.59 -8.76
CA ALA A 25 11.66 0.62 -7.52
C ALA A 25 11.17 1.64 -6.46
N PRO A 26 10.78 2.90 -6.80
CA PRO A 26 10.15 3.81 -5.85
C PRO A 26 8.89 3.25 -5.15
N ALA A 27 8.00 2.61 -5.90
CA ALA A 27 6.79 2.01 -5.33
C ALA A 27 7.10 0.73 -4.55
N GLN A 28 8.07 -0.06 -5.00
CA GLN A 28 8.52 -1.27 -4.28
C GLN A 28 9.17 -0.93 -2.93
N ALA A 29 9.94 0.18 -2.88
CA ALA A 29 10.66 0.61 -1.68
C ALA A 29 9.75 0.92 -0.48
N ILE A 30 8.46 1.16 -0.71
CA ILE A 30 7.48 1.44 0.35
C ILE A 30 6.61 0.24 0.73
N SER A 31 6.85 -0.95 0.15
CA SER A 31 6.02 -2.15 0.36
C SER A 31 5.88 -2.55 1.84
N ASP A 32 7.00 -2.59 2.57
CA ASP A 32 7.01 -2.93 4.00
C ASP A 32 6.24 -1.90 4.82
N ALA A 33 6.35 -0.61 4.47
CA ALA A 33 5.65 0.46 5.14
C ALA A 33 4.13 0.35 4.92
N ILE A 34 3.69 0.11 3.68
CA ILE A 34 2.28 -0.10 3.33
C ILE A 34 1.72 -1.31 4.07
N SER A 35 2.41 -2.44 4.03
CA SER A 35 2.01 -3.66 4.75
C SER A 35 1.84 -3.40 6.24
N LYS A 36 2.82 -2.71 6.86
CA LYS A 36 2.79 -2.38 8.29
C LYS A 36 1.62 -1.46 8.66
N VAL A 37 1.39 -0.38 7.92
CA VAL A 37 0.32 0.57 8.27
C VAL A 37 -1.07 -0.02 8.02
N THR A 38 -1.23 -0.84 6.98
CA THR A 38 -2.48 -1.57 6.71
C THR A 38 -2.82 -2.55 7.82
N ARG A 39 -1.85 -3.34 8.27
CA ARG A 39 -2.05 -4.24 9.41
C ARG A 39 -2.42 -3.48 10.67
N LEU A 40 -1.72 -2.39 10.97
CA LEU A 40 -2.00 -1.57 12.16
C LEU A 40 -3.39 -0.94 12.12
N ALA A 41 -3.86 -0.46 10.97
CA ALA A 41 -5.20 0.10 10.83
C ALA A 41 -6.27 -0.97 11.06
N PHE A 42 -6.10 -2.16 10.46
CA PHE A 42 -6.99 -3.29 10.67
C PHE A 42 -7.07 -3.70 12.15
N GLU A 43 -5.92 -3.84 12.81
CA GLU A 43 -5.85 -4.23 14.24
C GLU A 43 -6.49 -3.21 15.18
N ARG A 44 -6.56 -1.94 14.78
CA ARG A 44 -7.17 -0.87 15.56
C ARG A 44 -8.65 -0.67 15.27
N GLY A 45 -9.20 -1.35 14.26
CA GLY A 45 -10.55 -1.09 13.78
C GLY A 45 -10.69 0.24 13.03
N ASP A 46 -9.60 0.75 12.45
CA ASP A 46 -9.59 2.00 11.68
C ASP A 46 -10.02 1.73 10.21
N TYR A 47 -11.25 1.23 10.00
CA TYR A 47 -11.84 0.92 8.68
C TYR A 47 -13.35 1.18 8.59
#